data_AF-W2IGK6-F1
#
_entry.id   AF-W2IGK6-F1
#
_cell.length_a   1.000
_cell.length_b   1.000
_cell.length_c   1.000
_cell.angle_alpha   90.00
_cell.angle_beta   90.00
_cell.angle_gamma   90.00
#
_symmetry.space_group_name_H-M   'P 1'
#
loop_
_entity.id
_entity.type
_entity.pdbx_description
1 polymer ?
#
loop_
_entity_poly.entity_id
_entity_poly.type
_entity_poly.pdbx_seq_one_letter_code
_entity_poly.pdbx_strand_id
1 'polypeptide(L)'
;MKNDQAGDRPRDPQHVYANPLEPTICPILALGVYWSMFTFDQANGRFFLGGSQYDRFCKQLGRIFNQDDVSNELKRRAVKPDEIGSTHSLRKGAATFASSGSTACPSSTTVNLRAGWSLGGVQNTYLRYEAAGDMHVGRTVTGLPTDSHTFACLPPHFCSCDDQVEKGNIHRVSEVPGQHSLYPRVRVGIVSVPPRISEETLPASRPVLHPAVYHEHNAY
;
A
#
# COMPACT_ATOMS: atom_id res chain seq x y z
N MET A 1 -19.26 0.85 -2.37
CA MET A 1 -19.96 -0.43 -2.10
C MET A 1 -19.07 -1.65 -2.29
N LYS A 2 -19.30 -2.65 -1.42
CA LYS A 2 -18.52 -3.89 -1.23
C LYS A 2 -18.36 -4.78 -2.48
N ASN A 3 -19.21 -4.60 -3.50
CA ASN A 3 -19.34 -5.52 -4.66
C ASN A 3 -18.92 -4.88 -5.98
N ASP A 4 -18.02 -3.90 -5.95
CA ASP A 4 -17.56 -3.17 -7.14
C ASP A 4 -16.05 -3.29 -7.22
N GLN A 5 -15.63 -4.52 -7.52
CA GLN A 5 -14.23 -4.88 -7.59
C GLN A 5 -13.56 -4.32 -8.87
N ALA A 6 -14.37 -4.09 -9.91
CA ALA A 6 -13.93 -3.49 -11.17
C ALA A 6 -13.85 -1.96 -11.11
N GLY A 7 -14.56 -1.32 -10.18
CA GLY A 7 -14.59 0.15 -10.07
C GLY A 7 -15.44 0.81 -11.15
N ASP A 8 -16.34 0.06 -11.78
CA ASP A 8 -17.16 0.52 -12.90
C ASP A 8 -18.23 1.52 -12.48
N ARG A 9 -18.53 1.60 -11.18
CA ARG A 9 -19.53 2.54 -10.69
C ARG A 9 -18.88 3.91 -10.49
N PRO A 10 -19.56 5.00 -10.90
CA PRO A 10 -19.14 6.35 -10.56
C PRO A 10 -18.91 6.44 -9.05
N ARG A 11 -17.66 6.72 -8.66
CA ARG A 11 -17.25 6.85 -7.28
C ARG A 11 -16.29 7.98 -7.10
N ASP A 12 -16.35 8.51 -5.90
CA ASP A 12 -15.35 9.45 -5.44
C ASP A 12 -13.97 8.77 -5.38
N PRO A 13 -12.91 9.48 -5.78
CA PRO A 13 -11.56 8.93 -5.77
C PRO A 13 -11.08 8.65 -4.34
N GLN A 14 -10.33 7.56 -4.17
CA GLN A 14 -9.70 7.20 -2.90
C GLN A 14 -8.18 7.33 -3.02
N HIS A 15 -7.60 8.29 -2.30
CA HIS A 15 -6.18 8.57 -2.37
C HIS A 15 -5.39 7.56 -1.54
N VAL A 16 -4.43 6.87 -2.17
CA VAL A 16 -3.46 5.98 -1.52
C VAL A 16 -2.11 6.70 -1.41
N TYR A 17 -1.47 6.63 -0.25
CA TYR A 17 -0.22 7.34 0.02
C TYR A 17 0.94 6.39 0.26
N ALA A 18 2.15 6.87 -0.02
CA ALA A 18 3.37 6.21 0.45
C ALA A 18 3.62 6.57 1.92
N ASN A 19 4.24 5.65 2.65
CA ASN A 19 4.86 5.93 3.95
C ASN A 19 6.38 5.74 3.83
N PRO A 20 7.14 6.79 3.51
CA PRO A 20 8.59 6.70 3.45
C PRO A 20 9.26 6.57 4.83
N LEU A 21 8.54 6.86 5.91
CA LEU A 21 9.06 6.78 7.29
C LEU A 21 9.04 5.33 7.81
N GLU A 22 8.06 4.54 7.38
CA GLU A 22 7.93 3.13 7.73
C GLU A 22 7.73 2.28 6.45
N PRO A 23 8.84 1.88 5.80
CA PRO A 23 8.79 1.12 4.55
C PRO A 23 8.05 -0.23 4.67
N THR A 24 8.07 -0.86 5.85
CA THR A 24 7.44 -2.17 6.08
C THR A 24 5.92 -2.17 5.89
N ILE A 25 5.26 -1.04 6.15
CA ILE A 25 3.80 -0.88 6.04
C ILE A 25 3.39 0.00 4.85
N CYS A 26 4.34 0.47 4.04
CA CYS A 26 4.09 1.37 2.93
C CYS A 26 3.38 0.63 1.78
N PRO A 27 2.11 0.97 1.45
CA PRO A 27 1.34 0.25 0.44
C PRO A 27 1.90 0.47 -0.97
N ILE A 28 2.46 1.64 -1.26
CA ILE A 28 3.08 1.96 -2.56
C ILE A 28 4.36 1.14 -2.74
N LEU A 29 5.20 1.02 -1.71
CA LEU A 29 6.40 0.18 -1.76
C LEU A 29 6.03 -1.30 -1.88
N ALA A 30 5.09 -1.79 -1.08
CA ALA A 30 4.63 -3.17 -1.13
C ALA A 30 4.09 -3.54 -2.53
N LEU A 31 3.32 -2.63 -3.15
CA LEU A 31 2.83 -2.81 -4.51
C LEU A 31 3.97 -2.82 -5.53
N GLY A 32 4.96 -1.95 -5.34
CA GLY A 32 6.16 -1.95 -6.17
C GLY A 32 6.90 -3.27 -6.10
N VAL A 33 7.25 -3.73 -4.89
CA VAL A 33 7.93 -5.01 -4.67
C VAL A 33 7.16 -6.15 -5.34
N TYR A 34 5.84 -6.18 -5.18
CA TYR A 34 5.00 -7.16 -5.85
C TYR A 34 5.16 -7.11 -7.38
N TRP A 35 5.06 -5.95 -8.01
CA TRP A 35 5.20 -5.81 -9.47
C TRP A 35 6.63 -6.02 -10.00
N SER A 36 7.64 -5.93 -9.15
CA SER A 36 9.00 -6.34 -9.54
C SER A 36 9.15 -7.86 -9.69
N MET A 37 8.36 -8.61 -8.92
CA MET A 37 8.40 -10.07 -8.84
C MET A 37 7.35 -10.74 -9.75
N PHE A 38 6.21 -10.10 -9.96
CA PHE A 38 5.08 -10.66 -10.70
C PHE A 38 4.71 -9.79 -11.91
N THR A 39 4.28 -10.43 -13.00
CA THR A 39 3.77 -9.73 -14.19
C THR A 39 2.31 -9.30 -13.99
N PHE A 40 1.84 -8.35 -14.79
CA PHE A 40 0.43 -7.93 -14.79
C PHE A 40 -0.39 -8.89 -15.64
N ASP A 41 -1.65 -9.11 -15.25
CA ASP A 41 -2.62 -9.77 -16.10
C ASP A 41 -3.12 -8.78 -17.15
N GLN A 42 -2.36 -8.62 -18.23
CA GLN A 42 -2.67 -7.69 -19.31
C GLN A 42 -3.98 -8.03 -20.03
N ALA A 43 -4.31 -9.32 -20.11
CA ALA A 43 -5.52 -9.79 -20.80
C ALA A 43 -6.79 -9.33 -20.09
N ASN A 44 -6.78 -9.31 -18.75
CA ASN A 44 -7.96 -8.95 -17.94
C ASN A 44 -7.83 -7.62 -17.19
N GLY A 45 -6.71 -6.89 -17.37
CA GLY A 45 -6.44 -5.63 -16.67
C GLY A 45 -6.34 -5.75 -15.15
N ARG A 46 -5.93 -6.92 -14.62
CA ARG A 46 -5.89 -7.16 -13.16
C ARG A 46 -4.52 -6.84 -12.59
N PHE A 47 -4.51 -6.09 -11.48
CA PHE A 47 -3.28 -5.75 -10.74
C PHE A 47 -2.63 -6.93 -10.01
N PHE A 48 -3.44 -7.93 -9.63
CA PHE A 48 -2.98 -9.13 -8.96
C PHE A 48 -3.32 -10.35 -9.80
N LEU A 49 -2.33 -11.21 -10.02
CA LEU A 49 -2.49 -12.45 -10.77
C LEU A 49 -3.43 -13.41 -10.04
N GLY A 50 -4.26 -14.15 -10.79
CA GLY A 50 -5.14 -15.21 -10.29
C GLY A 50 -6.57 -14.75 -9.97
N GLY A 51 -7.33 -15.64 -9.34
CA GLY A 51 -8.71 -15.41 -8.87
C GLY A 51 -8.82 -15.42 -7.34
N SER A 52 -10.01 -15.11 -6.83
CA SER A 52 -10.35 -15.20 -5.41
C SER A 52 -9.39 -14.44 -4.47
N GLN A 53 -9.11 -13.18 -4.81
CA GLN A 53 -8.16 -12.34 -4.07
C GLN A 53 -8.48 -12.24 -2.57
N TYR A 54 -9.77 -12.15 -2.23
CA TYR A 54 -10.23 -12.14 -0.83
C TYR A 54 -9.83 -13.43 -0.09
N ASP A 55 -10.16 -14.60 -0.64
CA ASP A 55 -9.87 -15.89 0.02
C ASP A 55 -8.36 -16.13 0.12
N ARG A 56 -7.60 -15.76 -0.91
CA ARG A 56 -6.13 -15.84 -0.91
C ARG A 56 -5.54 -14.97 0.17
N PHE A 57 -6.00 -13.72 0.30
CA PHE A 57 -5.56 -12.81 1.35
C PHE A 57 -5.87 -13.38 2.73
N CYS A 58 -7.10 -13.80 2.99
CA CYS A 58 -7.50 -14.39 4.28
C CYS A 58 -6.68 -15.65 4.61
N LYS A 59 -6.39 -16.49 3.61
CA LYS A 59 -5.54 -17.68 3.80
C LYS A 59 -4.09 -17.32 4.16
N GLN A 60 -3.50 -16.32 3.52
CA GLN A 60 -2.14 -15.88 3.90
C GLN A 60 -2.13 -15.20 5.28
N LEU A 61 -3.14 -14.37 5.58
CA LEU A 61 -3.26 -13.74 6.89
C LEU A 61 -3.40 -14.78 8.00
N GLY A 62 -4.21 -15.83 7.79
CA GLY A 62 -4.32 -16.94 8.73
C GLY A 62 -3.00 -17.69 8.94
N ARG A 63 -2.16 -17.81 7.91
CA ARG A 63 -0.80 -18.38 8.06
C ARG A 63 0.10 -17.51 8.92
N ILE A 64 0.04 -16.19 8.74
CA ILE A 64 0.80 -15.22 9.54
C ILE A 64 0.40 -15.30 11.01
N PHE A 65 -0.90 -15.37 11.31
CA PHE A 65 -1.38 -15.50 12.69
C PHE A 65 -0.97 -16.82 13.39
N ASN A 66 -0.63 -17.84 12.61
CA ASN A 66 -0.15 -19.12 13.13
C ASN A 66 1.38 -19.18 13.30
N GLN A 67 2.12 -18.14 12.92
CA GLN A 67 3.56 -18.05 13.23
C GLN A 67 3.74 -17.83 14.74
N ASP A 68 4.77 -18.44 15.33
CA ASP A 68 4.95 -18.47 16.78
C ASP A 68 5.06 -17.06 17.40
N ASP A 69 5.82 -16.18 16.75
CA ASP A 69 6.02 -14.79 17.15
C ASP A 69 4.69 -14.00 17.15
N VAL A 70 3.93 -14.10 16.07
CA VAL A 70 2.65 -13.40 15.93
C VAL A 70 1.58 -13.99 16.86
N SER A 71 1.51 -15.32 16.96
CA SER A 71 0.57 -16.02 17.84
C SER A 71 0.80 -15.64 19.31
N ASN A 72 2.07 -15.55 19.73
CA ASN A 72 2.42 -15.11 21.07
C ASN A 72 2.02 -13.64 21.31
N GLU A 73 2.21 -12.77 20.33
CA GLU A 73 1.79 -11.37 20.42
C GLU A 73 0.26 -11.22 20.50
N LEU A 74 -0.49 -12.01 19.72
CA LEU A 74 -1.95 -12.04 19.77
C LEU A 74 -2.46 -12.50 21.14
N LYS A 75 -1.85 -13.55 21.72
CA LYS A 75 -2.14 -14.00 23.09
C LYS A 75 -1.84 -12.90 24.11
N ARG A 76 -0.68 -12.23 23.99
CA ARG A 76 -0.28 -11.13 24.89
C ARG A 76 -1.30 -9.98 24.87
N ARG A 77 -1.90 -9.69 23.71
CA ARG A 77 -2.92 -8.64 23.56
C ARG A 77 -4.35 -9.13 23.81
N ALA A 78 -4.55 -10.40 24.16
CA ALA A 78 -5.86 -11.02 24.31
C ALA A 78 -6.75 -10.89 23.06
N VAL A 79 -6.15 -10.90 21.86
CA VAL A 79 -6.86 -10.82 20.57
C VAL A 79 -6.91 -12.20 19.94
N LYS A 80 -8.10 -12.63 19.51
CA LYS A 80 -8.23 -13.91 18.78
C LYS A 80 -8.00 -13.69 17.29
N PRO A 81 -7.29 -14.61 16.60
CA PRO A 81 -7.12 -14.53 15.14
C PRO A 81 -8.43 -14.34 14.37
N ASP A 82 -9.52 -14.99 14.79
CA ASP A 82 -10.83 -14.90 14.14
C ASP A 82 -11.49 -13.52 14.25
N GLU A 83 -11.11 -12.70 15.24
CA GLU A 83 -11.63 -11.34 15.41
C GLU A 83 -11.05 -10.38 14.36
N ILE A 84 -9.83 -10.65 13.89
CA ILE A 84 -9.09 -9.80 12.94
C ILE A 84 -8.77 -10.48 11.59
N GLY A 85 -9.12 -11.76 11.43
CA GLY A 85 -8.77 -12.61 10.28
C GLY A 85 -9.54 -12.37 9.00
N SER A 86 -10.22 -11.24 8.87
CA SER A 86 -10.95 -10.87 7.66
C SER A 86 -10.64 -9.45 7.21
N THR A 87 -10.75 -9.20 5.90
CA THR A 87 -10.62 -7.83 5.35
C THR A 87 -11.64 -6.86 5.95
N HIS A 88 -12.78 -7.37 6.41
CA HIS A 88 -13.81 -6.57 7.04
C HIS A 88 -13.36 -6.02 8.40
N SER A 89 -12.71 -6.84 9.21
CA SER A 89 -12.14 -6.43 10.49
C SER A 89 -11.01 -5.42 10.30
N LEU A 90 -10.13 -5.63 9.32
CA LEU A 90 -9.06 -4.67 8.98
C LEU A 90 -9.61 -3.31 8.56
N ARG A 91 -10.65 -3.29 7.71
CA ARG A 91 -11.31 -2.03 7.31
C ARG A 91 -11.94 -1.30 8.50
N LYS A 92 -12.58 -2.04 9.42
CA LYS A 92 -13.12 -1.47 10.67
C LYS A 92 -12.00 -0.91 11.55
N GLY A 93 -10.93 -1.68 11.75
CA GLY A 93 -9.76 -1.24 12.52
C GLY A 93 -9.13 0.02 11.94
N ALA A 94 -8.99 0.11 10.61
CA ALA A 94 -8.49 1.30 9.94
C ALA A 94 -9.41 2.52 10.15
N ALA A 95 -10.74 2.33 10.11
CA ALA A 95 -11.70 3.39 10.40
C ALA A 95 -11.56 3.87 11.86
N THR A 96 -11.51 2.95 12.82
CA THR A 96 -11.31 3.28 14.25
C THR A 96 -9.98 3.99 14.49
N PHE A 97 -8.90 3.50 13.87
CA PHE A 97 -7.58 4.12 13.96
C PHE A 97 -7.60 5.55 13.43
N ALA A 98 -8.22 5.77 12.26
CA ALA A 98 -8.35 7.10 11.69
C ALA A 98 -9.19 8.02 12.59
N SER A 99 -10.32 7.56 13.11
CA SER A 99 -11.23 8.39 13.90
C SER A 99 -10.78 8.65 15.35
N SER A 100 -9.96 7.78 15.91
CA SER A 100 -9.68 7.75 17.35
C SER A 100 -8.19 7.72 17.70
N GLY A 101 -7.29 7.77 16.71
CA GLY A 101 -5.85 7.78 16.92
C GLY A 101 -5.26 9.13 17.34
N SER A 102 -6.02 10.22 17.23
CA SER A 102 -5.56 11.58 17.58
C SER A 102 -6.75 12.51 17.85
N THR A 103 -6.50 13.62 18.57
CA THR A 103 -7.45 14.74 18.69
C THR A 103 -7.56 15.55 17.40
N ALA A 104 -6.62 15.39 16.47
CA ALA A 104 -6.64 15.98 15.13
C ALA A 104 -7.15 15.00 14.06
N CYS A 105 -8.02 14.07 14.42
CA CYS A 105 -8.53 13.05 13.50
C CYS A 105 -9.39 13.63 12.35
N PRO A 106 -9.48 12.94 11.20
CA PRO A 106 -10.44 13.28 10.15
C PRO A 106 -11.88 13.21 10.65
N SER A 107 -12.78 13.95 9.99
CA SER A 107 -14.20 13.90 10.31
C SER A 107 -14.77 12.48 10.16
N SER A 108 -15.72 12.12 11.03
CA SER A 108 -16.42 10.83 10.97
C SER A 108 -17.12 10.62 9.63
N THR A 109 -17.66 11.69 9.03
CA THR A 109 -18.23 11.70 7.69
C THR A 109 -17.22 11.20 6.66
N THR A 110 -16.02 11.78 6.64
CA THR A 110 -14.97 11.39 5.71
C THR A 110 -14.52 9.94 5.92
N VAL A 111 -14.33 9.52 7.17
CA VAL A 111 -13.95 8.14 7.51
C VAL A 111 -15.00 7.15 7.01
N ASN A 112 -16.28 7.43 7.25
CA ASN A 112 -17.40 6.59 6.82
C ASN A 112 -17.52 6.53 5.29
N LEU A 113 -17.40 7.67 4.60
CA LEU A 113 -17.43 7.72 3.14
C LEU A 113 -16.27 6.91 2.54
N ARG A 114 -15.05 7.05 3.07
CA ARG A 114 -13.89 6.27 2.62
C ARG A 114 -14.00 4.78 2.93
N ALA A 115 -14.58 4.42 4.09
CA ALA A 115 -14.88 3.03 4.44
C ALA A 115 -16.02 2.43 3.57
N GLY A 116 -16.69 3.27 2.78
CA GLY A 116 -17.82 2.89 1.93
C GLY A 116 -19.07 2.55 2.75
N TRP A 117 -19.25 3.20 3.90
CA TRP A 117 -20.39 3.03 4.79
C TRP A 117 -21.44 4.10 4.51
N SER A 118 -22.72 3.71 4.61
CA SER A 118 -23.83 4.66 4.53
C SER A 118 -23.84 5.54 5.78
N LEU A 119 -23.96 6.85 5.62
CA LEU A 119 -24.16 7.79 6.74
C LEU A 119 -25.59 7.71 7.30
N GLY A 120 -26.53 7.30 6.45
CA GLY A 120 -27.93 7.11 6.81
C GLY A 120 -28.76 8.39 6.73
N GLY A 121 -30.06 8.20 6.45
CA GLY A 121 -31.07 9.27 6.46
C GLY A 121 -30.65 10.54 5.73
N VAL A 122 -30.86 11.67 6.40
CA VAL A 122 -30.59 13.02 5.93
C VAL A 122 -29.10 13.25 5.63
N GLN A 123 -28.19 12.62 6.36
CA GLN A 123 -26.75 12.85 6.21
C GLN A 123 -26.23 12.44 4.83
N ASN A 124 -26.75 11.35 4.25
CA ASN A 124 -26.39 10.92 2.88
C ASN A 124 -26.73 11.96 1.80
N THR A 125 -27.69 12.85 2.06
CA THR A 125 -28.12 13.87 1.11
C THR A 125 -27.19 15.08 1.11
N TYR A 126 -26.75 15.49 2.30
CA TYR A 126 -26.05 16.76 2.50
C TYR A 126 -24.55 16.61 2.67
N LEU A 127 -24.07 15.48 3.17
CA LEU A 127 -22.65 15.25 3.41
C LEU A 127 -22.07 14.46 2.24
N ARG A 128 -21.18 15.12 1.50
CA ARG A 128 -20.56 14.59 0.29
C ARG A 128 -19.08 14.35 0.50
N TYR A 129 -18.50 13.65 -0.46
CA TYR A 129 -17.07 13.47 -0.53
C TYR A 129 -16.37 14.83 -0.64
N GLU A 130 -15.29 14.96 0.12
CA GLU A 130 -14.38 16.09 0.05
C GLU A 130 -12.95 15.56 -0.04
N ALA A 131 -12.23 15.99 -1.06
CA ALA A 131 -10.90 15.47 -1.38
C ALA A 131 -9.94 15.65 -0.21
N ALA A 132 -9.88 16.83 0.40
CA ALA A 132 -8.99 17.11 1.53
C ALA A 132 -9.23 16.16 2.72
N GLY A 133 -10.49 15.83 3.00
CA GLY A 133 -10.84 14.85 4.01
C GLY A 133 -10.29 13.46 3.63
N ASP A 134 -10.58 12.98 2.43
CA ASP A 134 -10.10 11.67 2.00
C ASP A 134 -8.57 11.60 2.03
N MET A 135 -7.89 12.65 1.60
CA MET A 135 -6.44 12.76 1.67
C MET A 135 -5.92 12.65 3.11
N HIS A 136 -6.58 13.32 4.06
CA HIS A 136 -6.26 13.22 5.50
C HIS A 136 -6.41 11.76 5.96
N VAL A 137 -7.57 11.13 5.75
CA VAL A 137 -7.78 9.73 6.16
C VAL A 137 -6.73 8.83 5.52
N GLY A 138 -6.42 9.02 4.24
CA GLY A 138 -5.44 8.23 3.51
C GLY A 138 -4.04 8.29 4.11
N ARG A 139 -3.55 9.48 4.44
CA ARG A 139 -2.26 9.65 5.11
C ARG A 139 -2.27 9.02 6.50
N THR A 140 -3.34 9.22 7.28
CA THR A 140 -3.49 8.63 8.61
C THR A 140 -3.45 7.10 8.55
N VAL A 141 -4.27 6.45 7.71
CA VAL A 141 -4.30 4.97 7.64
C VAL A 141 -3.04 4.35 7.04
N THR A 142 -2.20 5.13 6.38
CA THR A 142 -0.87 4.69 5.91
C THR A 142 0.18 4.75 7.04
N GLY A 143 -0.19 5.26 8.23
CA GLY A 143 0.67 5.34 9.40
C GLY A 143 1.52 6.60 9.45
N LEU A 144 1.19 7.66 8.70
CA LEU A 144 1.91 8.93 8.80
C LEU A 144 1.51 9.68 10.09
N PRO A 145 2.47 10.29 10.79
CA PRO A 145 2.23 10.94 12.09
C PRO A 145 1.41 12.23 11.93
N THR A 146 0.16 12.23 12.39
CA THR A 146 -0.79 13.35 12.22
C THR A 146 -0.37 14.63 12.96
N ASP A 147 0.46 14.52 13.98
CA ASP A 147 0.96 15.60 14.83
C ASP A 147 2.33 16.16 14.38
N SER A 148 2.86 15.70 13.24
CA SER A 148 4.16 16.11 12.71
C SER A 148 4.04 16.72 11.32
N HIS A 149 4.97 17.62 10.98
CA HIS A 149 5.11 18.14 9.62
C HIS A 149 5.36 17.02 8.58
N THR A 150 5.93 15.90 9.01
CA THR A 150 6.14 14.72 8.16
C THR A 150 4.83 14.05 7.74
N PHE A 151 3.68 14.42 8.31
CA PHE A 151 2.36 14.02 7.81
C PHE A 151 2.17 14.37 6.32
N ALA A 152 2.69 15.52 5.92
CA ALA A 152 2.60 16.03 4.55
C ALA A 152 3.76 15.57 3.65
N CYS A 153 4.56 14.58 4.08
CA CYS A 153 5.70 14.12 3.30
C CYS A 153 5.28 13.71 1.88
N LEU A 154 6.15 14.00 0.92
CA LEU A 154 6.01 13.57 -0.46
C LEU A 154 6.36 12.08 -0.57
N PRO A 155 5.75 11.35 -1.52
CA PRO A 155 6.19 9.99 -1.81
C PRO A 155 7.66 10.00 -2.27
N PRO A 156 8.39 8.88 -2.13
CA PRO A 156 9.70 8.75 -2.74
C PRO A 156 9.64 9.07 -4.25
N HIS A 157 10.49 9.99 -4.68
CA HIS A 157 10.60 10.37 -6.07
C HIS A 157 11.86 9.76 -6.67
N PHE A 158 11.73 9.27 -7.89
CA PHE A 158 12.86 8.91 -8.72
C PHE A 158 13.59 10.18 -9.13
N CYS A 159 14.85 10.31 -8.74
CA CYS A 159 15.71 11.32 -9.34
C CYS A 159 16.05 10.84 -10.77
N SER A 160 15.96 11.73 -11.75
CA SER A 160 16.19 11.46 -13.18
C SER A 160 17.65 11.19 -13.54
N CYS A 161 18.46 10.73 -12.58
CA CYS A 161 19.91 10.65 -12.68
C CYS A 161 20.44 9.21 -12.77
N ASP A 162 19.59 8.20 -12.53
CA ASP A 162 20.03 6.81 -12.61
C ASP A 162 19.93 6.34 -14.07
N ASP A 163 21.04 6.40 -14.80
CA ASP A 163 21.18 5.82 -16.15
C ASP A 163 20.70 4.34 -16.20
N GLN A 164 20.73 3.65 -15.06
CA GLN A 164 20.23 2.29 -14.87
C GLN A 164 18.69 2.21 -14.87
N VAL A 165 17.99 3.23 -14.36
CA VAL A 165 16.53 3.38 -14.45
C VAL A 165 16.10 3.56 -15.89
N GLU A 166 16.78 4.43 -16.65
CA GLU A 166 16.47 4.62 -18.06
C GLU A 166 16.76 3.37 -18.90
N LYS A 167 17.88 2.67 -18.66
CA LYS A 167 18.22 1.42 -19.38
C LYS A 167 17.32 0.24 -19.01
N GLY A 168 16.93 0.11 -17.73
CA GLY A 168 16.01 -0.92 -17.26
C GLY A 168 14.60 -0.80 -17.85
N ASN A 169 14.19 0.42 -18.21
CA ASN A 169 12.92 0.68 -18.88
C ASN A 169 12.86 0.13 -20.31
N ILE A 170 14.00 -0.10 -20.95
CA ILE A 170 14.10 -0.45 -22.38
C ILE A 170 14.14 -1.97 -22.59
N HIS A 171 14.66 -2.76 -21.64
CA HIS A 171 14.95 -4.19 -21.87
C HIS A 171 13.77 -5.16 -21.67
N ARG A 172 12.60 -4.71 -21.20
CA ARG A 172 11.40 -5.57 -21.04
C ARG A 172 10.08 -4.91 -21.44
N VAL A 173 10.11 -3.74 -22.08
CA VAL A 173 8.94 -2.97 -22.52
C VAL A 173 8.87 -2.94 -24.05
N SER A 174 9.13 -4.07 -24.69
CA SER A 174 8.53 -4.33 -25.99
C SER A 174 7.21 -5.03 -25.70
N GLU A 175 6.10 -4.50 -26.24
CA GLU A 175 4.72 -5.05 -26.20
C GLU A 175 3.73 -4.52 -25.16
N VAL A 176 3.67 -3.20 -24.90
CA VAL A 176 2.40 -2.59 -24.42
C VAL A 176 2.17 -1.22 -25.08
N PRO A 177 1.21 -1.09 -26.01
CA PRO A 177 0.77 0.22 -26.49
C PRO A 177 -0.16 0.86 -25.45
N GLY A 178 0.17 2.06 -24.95
CA GLY A 178 -0.81 2.94 -24.30
C GLY A 178 -0.71 3.16 -22.78
N GLN A 179 0.25 2.55 -22.06
CA GLN A 179 0.53 2.87 -20.65
C GLN A 179 2.05 3.06 -20.41
N HIS A 180 2.61 4.14 -20.97
CA HIS A 180 4.05 4.30 -21.14
C HIS A 180 4.85 4.83 -19.93
N SER A 181 4.31 4.99 -18.71
CA SER A 181 5.08 5.68 -17.64
C SER A 181 5.17 5.03 -16.25
N LEU A 182 4.26 4.13 -15.85
CA LEU A 182 4.26 3.61 -14.47
C LEU A 182 5.09 2.34 -14.29
N TYR A 183 4.90 1.37 -15.19
CA TYR A 183 5.52 0.04 -15.10
C TYR A 183 7.06 0.08 -15.03
N PRO A 184 7.75 0.87 -15.87
CA PRO A 184 9.21 0.85 -15.93
C PRO A 184 9.84 1.48 -14.67
N ARG A 185 9.27 2.61 -14.22
CA ARG A 185 9.70 3.34 -13.02
C ARG A 185 9.60 2.48 -11.77
N VAL A 186 8.49 1.81 -11.55
CA VAL A 186 8.26 1.03 -10.32
C VAL A 186 9.30 -0.10 -10.15
N ARG A 187 9.72 -0.75 -11.24
CA ARG A 187 10.67 -1.88 -11.17
C ARG A 187 12.09 -1.44 -10.82
N VAL A 188 12.55 -0.30 -11.36
CA VAL A 188 13.92 0.17 -11.05
C VAL A 188 13.99 0.93 -9.72
N GLY A 189 12.85 1.41 -9.20
CA GLY A 189 12.81 2.14 -7.92
C GLY A 189 13.03 1.32 -6.69
N ILE A 190 12.70 0.04 -6.79
CA ILE A 190 12.94 -0.93 -5.73
C ILE A 190 14.43 -1.26 -5.63
N VAL A 191 15.19 -1.06 -6.72
CA VAL A 191 16.66 -1.19 -6.74
C VAL A 191 17.34 0.06 -6.16
N SER A 192 16.71 1.24 -6.27
CA SER A 192 17.21 2.52 -5.74
C SER A 192 16.70 2.83 -4.32
N VAL A 193 16.06 1.86 -3.64
CA VAL A 193 15.84 1.95 -2.19
C VAL A 193 17.22 2.02 -1.53
N PRO A 194 17.54 3.06 -0.75
CA PRO A 194 18.88 3.23 -0.21
C PRO A 194 19.30 1.99 0.60
N PRO A 195 20.57 1.56 0.54
CA PRO A 195 21.04 0.28 1.10
C PRO A 195 20.64 0.06 2.57
N ARG A 196 20.52 1.15 3.35
CA ARG A 196 20.05 1.11 4.74
C ARG A 196 18.65 0.53 4.91
N ILE A 197 17.72 0.77 3.98
CA ILE A 197 16.36 0.23 4.03
C ILE A 197 16.31 -1.20 3.47
N SER A 198 17.17 -1.56 2.51
CA SER A 198 17.17 -2.93 1.97
C SER A 198 17.78 -3.96 2.91
N GLU A 199 18.83 -3.61 3.68
CA GLU A 199 19.54 -4.56 4.54
C GLU A 199 18.86 -4.81 5.90
N GLU A 200 18.23 -3.79 6.50
CA GLU A 200 17.49 -3.96 7.77
C GLU A 200 16.09 -4.56 7.58
N THR A 201 15.47 -4.38 6.41
CA THR A 201 14.03 -4.64 6.21
C THR A 201 13.72 -5.84 5.31
N LEU A 202 14.67 -6.29 4.49
CA LEU A 202 14.49 -7.42 3.58
C LEU A 202 15.57 -8.47 3.82
N PRO A 203 15.22 -9.72 4.21
CA PRO A 203 16.21 -10.77 4.40
C PRO A 203 16.97 -11.03 3.09
N ALA A 204 18.29 -11.13 3.17
CA ALA A 204 19.23 -11.27 2.05
C ALA A 204 18.94 -12.46 1.09
N SER A 205 18.06 -13.38 1.48
CA SER A 205 17.70 -14.58 0.72
C SER A 205 16.63 -14.38 -0.36
N ARG A 206 16.13 -13.16 -0.59
CA ARG A 206 15.10 -12.92 -1.62
C ARG A 206 15.69 -12.69 -3.02
N PRO A 207 15.07 -13.24 -4.08
CA PRO A 207 15.52 -13.11 -5.48
C PRO A 207 15.47 -11.69 -6.07
N VAL A 208 15.04 -10.69 -5.28
CA VAL A 208 15.07 -9.28 -5.65
C VAL A 208 16.51 -8.73 -5.63
N LEU A 209 17.38 -9.34 -4.81
CA LEU A 209 18.77 -8.95 -4.62
C LEU A 209 19.69 -9.83 -5.48
N HIS A 210 19.67 -9.65 -6.80
CA HIS A 210 20.74 -10.24 -7.63
C HIS A 210 22.00 -9.36 -7.51
N PRO A 211 23.21 -9.90 -7.21
CA PRO A 211 24.42 -9.12 -6.93
C PRO A 211 24.94 -8.26 -8.10
N ALA A 212 24.28 -8.32 -9.27
CA ALA A 212 24.78 -7.70 -10.50
C ALA A 212 24.58 -6.17 -10.55
N VAL A 213 23.96 -5.55 -9.53
CA VAL A 213 23.63 -4.11 -9.52
C VAL A 213 24.20 -3.37 -8.30
N TYR A 214 24.86 -4.06 -7.37
CA TYR A 214 25.53 -3.43 -6.23
C TYR A 214 27.02 -3.28 -6.54
N HIS A 215 27.39 -2.15 -7.15
CA HIS A 215 28.78 -1.70 -7.09
C HIS A 215 28.92 -0.80 -5.86
N GLU A 216 29.66 -1.29 -4.86
CA GLU A 216 30.19 -0.47 -3.76
C GLU A 216 30.98 0.70 -4.36
N HIS A 217 30.42 1.90 -4.32
CA HIS A 217 31.23 3.11 -4.39
C HIS A 217 31.65 3.47 -2.96
N ASN A 218 32.58 2.69 -2.42
CA ASN A 218 33.53 3.18 -1.44
C ASN A 218 34.61 3.94 -2.21
N ALA A 219 34.59 5.28 -2.18
CA ALA A 219 35.79 6.13 -2.25
C ALA A 219 35.44 7.63 -2.22
N TYR A 220 35.96 8.27 -1.16
CA TYR A 220 36.15 9.70 -0.88
C TYR A 220 34.96 10.52 -0.37
#